data_AF-Q98BQ6-F1
#
_entry.id   AF-Q98BQ6-F1
#
_cell.length_a   1.000
_cell.length_b   1.000
_cell.length_c   1.000
_cell.angle_alpha   90.00
_cell.angle_beta   90.00
_cell.angle_gamma   90.00
#
_symmetry.space_group_name_H-M   'P 1'
#
loop_
_entity.id
_entity.type
_entity.pdbx_description
1 polymer ?
#
loop_
_entity_poly.entity_id
_entity_poly.type
_entity_poly.pdbx_seq_one_letter_code
_entity_poly.pdbx_strand_id
1 'polypeptide(L)'
;MPNWDQTSQKKVRDALLALAETLPDTKRTFGARDRVDPVRHLIGTAFAFGGNPERDALYLNVTPSKNDGKTVYRLAVKDVPVDAFWSISLYNAEGHFQKNDLNAYSLNSITAQKTADGSVDVQFGGCDGKISNCLPTMPGWNYMVRLYRPSAEVLEGRWRFPEAQPAT
;
A
#
# COMPACT_ATOMS: atom_id res chain seq x y z
N MET A 1 -5.90 -24.03 -15.18
CA MET A 1 -5.79 -23.91 -13.71
C MET A 1 -6.27 -25.21 -13.08
N PRO A 2 -5.67 -25.68 -11.97
CA PRO A 2 -6.17 -26.86 -11.27
C PRO A 2 -7.59 -26.64 -10.73
N ASN A 3 -8.39 -27.71 -10.65
CA ASN A 3 -9.76 -27.67 -10.13
C ASN A 3 -9.74 -27.77 -8.60
N TRP A 4 -9.44 -26.65 -7.93
CA TRP A 4 -9.41 -26.59 -6.46
C TRP A 4 -10.81 -26.52 -5.87
N ASP A 5 -11.01 -27.15 -4.71
CA ASP A 5 -12.18 -26.87 -3.88
C ASP A 5 -12.13 -25.40 -3.40
N GLN A 6 -13.01 -24.59 -3.99
CA GLN A 6 -13.07 -23.15 -3.75
C GLN A 6 -13.42 -22.82 -2.30
N THR A 7 -14.21 -23.67 -1.63
CA THR A 7 -14.65 -23.41 -0.25
C THR A 7 -13.48 -23.56 0.71
N SER A 8 -12.76 -24.69 0.64
CA SER A 8 -11.56 -24.92 1.44
C SER A 8 -10.47 -23.89 1.12
N GLN A 9 -10.21 -23.62 -0.16
CA GLN A 9 -9.21 -22.62 -0.57
C GLN A 9 -9.54 -21.23 0.01
N LYS A 10 -10.79 -20.78 -0.08
CA LYS A 10 -11.23 -19.50 0.46
C LYS A 10 -11.02 -19.45 1.97
N LYS A 11 -11.38 -20.50 2.70
CA LYS A 11 -11.20 -20.58 4.16
C LYS A 11 -9.73 -20.38 4.56
N VAL A 12 -8.80 -21.03 3.87
CA VAL A 12 -7.35 -20.87 4.15
C VAL A 12 -6.89 -19.46 3.78
N ARG A 13 -7.30 -18.96 2.61
CA ARG A 13 -6.94 -17.62 2.15
C ARG A 13 -7.40 -16.55 3.13
N ASP A 14 -8.64 -16.59 3.58
CA ASP A 14 -9.20 -15.62 4.52
C ASP A 14 -8.42 -15.61 5.85
N ALA A 15 -8.03 -16.78 6.36
CA ALA A 15 -7.20 -16.87 7.57
C ALA A 15 -5.79 -16.24 7.37
N LEU A 16 -5.18 -16.44 6.20
CA LEU A 16 -3.91 -15.81 5.86
C LEU A 16 -4.04 -14.29 5.68
N LEU A 17 -5.15 -13.80 5.13
CA LEU A 17 -5.43 -12.36 5.03
C LEU A 17 -5.57 -11.72 6.41
N ALA A 18 -6.27 -12.37 7.35
CA ALA A 18 -6.35 -11.90 8.73
C ALA A 18 -4.97 -11.82 9.40
N LEU A 19 -4.07 -12.77 9.13
CA LEU A 19 -2.68 -12.67 9.59
C LEU A 19 -1.92 -11.53 8.89
N ALA A 20 -2.15 -11.31 7.60
CA ALA A 20 -1.48 -10.27 6.82
C ALA A 20 -1.77 -8.86 7.36
N GLU A 21 -2.96 -8.61 7.90
CA GLU A 21 -3.34 -7.34 8.52
C GLU A 21 -2.44 -6.97 9.72
N THR A 22 -1.76 -7.94 10.32
CA THR A 22 -0.84 -7.72 11.45
C THR A 22 0.60 -7.40 11.01
N LEU A 23 0.91 -7.50 9.71
CA LEU A 23 2.24 -7.27 9.18
C LEU A 23 2.39 -5.82 8.70
N PRO A 24 3.42 -5.08 9.16
CA PRO A 24 3.62 -3.69 8.76
C PRO A 24 4.19 -3.55 7.34
N ASP A 25 4.84 -4.59 6.83
CA ASP A 25 5.57 -4.58 5.57
C ASP A 25 5.73 -5.99 4.97
N THR A 26 6.34 -6.04 3.79
CA THR A 26 6.67 -7.28 3.09
C THR A 26 8.13 -7.71 3.22
N LYS A 27 8.88 -7.22 4.22
CA LYS A 27 10.28 -7.63 4.41
C LYS A 27 10.34 -9.14 4.60
N ARG A 28 11.28 -9.81 3.92
CA ARG A 28 11.42 -11.27 3.95
C ARG A 28 10.16 -12.05 3.52
N THR A 29 9.23 -11.43 2.78
CA THR A 29 8.02 -12.13 2.29
C THR A 29 8.25 -12.79 0.93
N PHE A 30 9.04 -12.15 0.05
CA PHE A 30 9.22 -12.58 -1.33
C PHE A 30 10.70 -12.75 -1.70
N GLY A 31 10.98 -13.65 -2.64
CA GLY A 31 12.33 -13.86 -3.18
C GLY A 31 12.84 -15.30 -3.03
N ALA A 32 14.16 -15.44 -2.97
CA ALA A 32 14.81 -16.73 -2.87
C ALA A 32 14.47 -17.42 -1.53
N ARG A 33 14.41 -18.75 -1.55
CA ARG A 33 13.95 -19.58 -0.42
C ARG A 33 14.75 -19.34 0.87
N ASP A 34 16.03 -19.04 0.75
CA ASP A 34 16.96 -18.75 1.86
C ASP A 34 16.90 -17.29 2.35
N ARG A 35 16.16 -16.42 1.66
CA ARG A 35 16.02 -14.99 1.98
C ARG A 35 14.67 -14.62 2.58
N VAL A 36 13.69 -15.53 2.57
CA VAL A 36 12.35 -15.30 3.12
C VAL A 36 12.22 -15.84 4.54
N ASP A 37 11.31 -15.27 5.31
CA ASP A 37 10.74 -15.93 6.48
C ASP A 37 9.60 -16.87 6.00
N PRO A 38 9.61 -18.17 6.33
CA PRO A 38 8.64 -19.11 5.80
C PRO A 38 7.18 -18.78 6.13
N VAL A 39 6.92 -18.18 7.31
CA VAL A 39 5.57 -17.80 7.73
C VAL A 39 5.13 -16.58 6.95
N ARG A 40 5.98 -15.55 6.86
CA ARG A 40 5.69 -14.38 6.02
C ARG A 40 5.48 -14.78 4.56
N HIS A 41 6.32 -15.67 4.03
CA HIS A 41 6.19 -16.16 2.67
C HIS A 41 4.84 -16.84 2.41
N LEU A 42 4.40 -17.73 3.31
CA LEU A 42 3.08 -18.37 3.24
C LEU A 42 1.96 -17.33 3.24
N ILE A 43 1.99 -16.36 4.17
CA ILE A 43 1.01 -15.27 4.22
C ILE A 43 1.02 -14.47 2.90
N GLY A 44 2.20 -14.16 2.36
CA GLY A 44 2.42 -13.47 1.09
C GLY A 44 1.70 -14.08 -0.11
N THR A 45 1.57 -15.41 -0.13
CA THR A 45 0.85 -16.12 -1.20
C THR A 45 -0.64 -15.78 -1.28
N ALA A 46 -1.25 -15.30 -0.19
CA ALA A 46 -2.67 -14.97 -0.12
C ALA A 46 -2.99 -13.53 -0.55
N PHE A 47 -2.11 -12.57 -0.23
CA PHE A 47 -2.40 -11.14 -0.41
C PHE A 47 -1.62 -10.46 -1.56
N ALA A 48 -0.46 -10.98 -1.96
CA ALA A 48 0.36 -10.37 -3.01
C ALA A 48 1.22 -11.42 -3.73
N PHE A 49 0.57 -12.45 -4.27
CA PHE A 49 1.23 -13.47 -5.08
C PHE A 49 2.01 -12.82 -6.24
N GLY A 50 3.29 -13.20 -6.39
CA GLY A 50 4.19 -12.61 -7.38
C GLY A 50 4.89 -11.32 -6.94
N GLY A 51 4.82 -10.95 -5.66
CA GLY A 51 5.57 -9.82 -5.11
C GLY A 51 7.09 -9.94 -5.30
N ASN A 52 7.77 -8.80 -5.36
CA ASN A 52 9.21 -8.71 -5.53
C ASN A 52 9.95 -8.79 -4.18
N PRO A 53 11.21 -9.27 -4.15
CA PRO A 53 12.08 -9.11 -2.99
C PRO A 53 12.20 -7.64 -2.57
N GLU A 54 12.38 -7.36 -1.28
CA GLU A 54 12.34 -6.00 -0.74
C GLU A 54 13.37 -5.04 -1.35
N ARG A 55 14.51 -5.55 -1.83
CA ARG A 55 15.54 -4.76 -2.53
C ARG A 55 15.05 -4.20 -3.86
N ASP A 56 14.08 -4.87 -4.49
CA ASP A 56 13.54 -4.54 -5.80
C ASP A 56 12.24 -3.75 -5.65
N ALA A 57 11.37 -4.17 -4.72
CA ALA A 57 10.25 -3.36 -4.23
C ALA A 57 9.85 -3.72 -2.80
N LEU A 58 9.71 -2.72 -1.93
CA LEU A 58 9.16 -2.86 -0.59
C LEU A 58 7.72 -2.32 -0.56
N TYR A 59 6.80 -3.09 0.01
CA TYR A 59 5.39 -2.72 0.11
C TYR A 59 5.05 -2.48 1.59
N LEU A 60 4.45 -1.33 1.89
CA LEU A 60 3.98 -0.94 3.21
C LEU A 60 2.45 -0.95 3.18
N ASN A 61 1.84 -1.73 4.07
CA ASN A 61 0.39 -1.79 4.20
C ASN A 61 -0.06 -0.84 5.30
N VAL A 62 -1.01 0.04 4.99
CA VAL A 62 -1.53 1.00 5.96
C VAL A 62 -3.05 0.93 5.99
N THR A 63 -3.57 0.63 7.18
CA THR A 63 -4.99 0.74 7.51
C THR A 63 -5.19 1.96 8.41
N PRO A 64 -5.80 3.04 7.91
CA PRO A 64 -6.09 4.23 8.71
C PRO A 64 -6.97 3.92 9.92
N SER A 65 -6.73 4.62 11.04
CA SER A 65 -7.47 4.42 12.29
C SER A 65 -8.97 4.70 12.19
N LYS A 66 -9.38 5.63 11.31
CA LYS A 66 -10.76 5.92 10.95
C LYS A 66 -10.95 5.67 9.46
N ASN A 67 -11.04 4.40 9.08
CA ASN A 67 -11.31 3.99 7.70
C ASN A 67 -12.82 4.00 7.35
N ASP A 68 -13.57 4.99 7.85
CA ASP A 68 -15.02 5.14 7.66
C ASP A 68 -15.42 5.62 6.25
N GLY A 69 -14.44 5.97 5.41
CA GLY A 69 -14.61 6.51 4.07
C GLY A 69 -15.03 7.98 4.03
N LYS A 70 -15.21 8.63 5.18
CA LYS A 70 -15.69 10.01 5.33
C LYS A 70 -14.64 10.95 5.92
N THR A 71 -13.86 10.46 6.87
CA THR A 71 -12.76 11.19 7.49
C THR A 71 -11.71 11.47 6.42
N VAL A 72 -11.41 12.75 6.20
CA VAL A 72 -10.35 13.16 5.27
C VAL A 72 -9.00 12.92 5.92
N TYR A 73 -8.06 12.35 5.17
CA TYR A 73 -6.66 12.18 5.59
C TYR A 73 -5.74 12.96 4.66
N ARG A 74 -4.64 13.47 5.23
CA ARG A 74 -3.58 14.16 4.49
C ARG A 74 -2.24 13.51 4.77
N LEU A 75 -1.42 13.47 3.73
CA LEU A 75 -0.08 12.90 3.75
C LEU A 75 0.84 13.80 2.93
N ALA A 76 1.90 14.29 3.54
CA ALA A 76 2.96 15.01 2.85
C ALA A 76 4.15 14.09 2.66
N VAL A 77 4.56 13.87 1.40
CA VAL A 77 5.65 12.98 1.03
C VAL A 77 6.80 13.78 0.44
N LYS A 78 8.00 13.65 1.01
CA LYS A 78 9.20 14.35 0.55
C LYS A 78 10.44 13.49 0.74
N ASP A 79 11.43 13.67 -0.14
CA ASP A 79 12.77 13.09 -0.04
C ASP A 79 12.77 11.57 0.26
N VAL A 80 11.90 10.83 -0.45
CA VAL A 80 11.79 9.37 -0.31
C VAL A 80 13.01 8.72 -0.93
N PRO A 81 13.82 7.96 -0.18
CA PRO A 81 15.11 7.48 -0.67
C PRO A 81 14.95 6.15 -1.43
N VAL A 82 14.47 6.28 -2.67
CA VAL A 82 14.28 5.23 -3.66
C VAL A 82 15.06 5.57 -4.94
N ASP A 83 15.66 4.57 -5.59
CA ASP A 83 16.41 4.77 -6.84
C ASP A 83 15.49 4.92 -8.08
N ALA A 84 14.24 4.48 -7.97
CA ALA A 84 13.27 4.53 -9.06
C ALA A 84 12.14 5.52 -8.74
N PHE A 85 11.06 5.04 -8.12
CA PHE A 85 9.91 5.86 -7.77
C PHE A 85 9.17 5.24 -6.57
N TRP A 86 8.20 5.97 -6.04
CA TRP A 86 7.24 5.43 -5.09
C TRP A 86 5.81 5.59 -5.62
N SER A 87 4.91 4.72 -5.17
CA SER A 87 3.48 4.83 -5.47
C SER A 87 2.62 4.54 -4.25
N ILE A 88 1.40 5.07 -4.29
CA ILE A 88 0.32 4.83 -3.34
C ILE A 88 -0.84 4.26 -4.13
N SER A 89 -1.45 3.18 -3.64
CA SER A 89 -2.65 2.58 -4.25
C SER A 89 -3.70 2.35 -3.19
N LEU A 90 -4.93 2.75 -3.49
CA LEU A 90 -6.07 2.68 -2.58
C LEU A 90 -6.87 1.40 -2.82
N TYR A 91 -7.24 0.68 -1.75
CA TYR A 91 -8.04 -0.54 -1.83
C TYR A 91 -9.28 -0.44 -0.94
N ASN A 92 -10.35 -1.10 -1.36
CA ASN A 92 -11.54 -1.29 -0.54
C ASN A 92 -11.34 -2.42 0.49
N ALA A 93 -12.37 -2.70 1.30
CA ALA A 93 -12.34 -3.71 2.35
C ALA A 93 -12.05 -5.13 1.82
N GLU A 94 -12.39 -5.42 0.56
CA GLU A 94 -12.11 -6.71 -0.08
C GLU A 94 -10.72 -6.79 -0.74
N GLY A 95 -9.92 -5.71 -0.66
CA GLY A 95 -8.57 -5.65 -1.24
C GLY A 95 -8.55 -5.35 -2.74
N HIS A 96 -9.60 -4.73 -3.27
CA HIS A 96 -9.73 -4.40 -4.70
C HIS A 96 -9.75 -2.90 -4.95
N PHE A 97 -9.44 -2.51 -6.20
CA PHE A 97 -9.78 -1.17 -6.69
C PHE A 97 -11.29 -1.06 -6.84
N GLN A 98 -11.86 -0.06 -6.17
CA GLN A 98 -13.27 0.27 -6.29
C GLN A 98 -13.46 1.46 -7.20
N LYS A 99 -14.27 1.27 -8.25
CA LYS A 99 -14.65 2.31 -9.21
C LYS A 99 -15.18 3.55 -8.48
N ASN A 100 -14.74 4.72 -8.92
CA ASN A 100 -15.21 6.02 -8.46
C ASN A 100 -15.32 7.00 -9.63
N ASP A 101 -16.06 8.10 -9.43
CA ASP A 101 -16.39 9.06 -10.49
C ASP A 101 -15.19 9.86 -11.00
N LEU A 102 -14.10 9.92 -10.22
CA LEU A 102 -12.87 10.62 -10.61
C LEU A 102 -11.87 9.71 -11.34
N ASN A 103 -12.17 8.41 -11.47
CA ASN A 103 -11.28 7.39 -12.01
C ASN A 103 -9.87 7.42 -11.36
N ALA A 104 -9.82 7.74 -10.07
CA ALA A 104 -8.59 7.92 -9.30
C ALA A 104 -8.41 6.79 -8.28
N TYR A 105 -7.35 5.99 -8.44
CA TYR A 105 -7.10 4.80 -7.60
C TYR A 105 -5.69 4.72 -7.05
N SER A 106 -4.76 5.44 -7.67
CA SER A 106 -3.35 5.41 -7.32
C SER A 106 -2.67 6.72 -7.68
N LEU A 107 -1.53 6.94 -7.05
CA LEU A 107 -0.66 8.09 -7.25
C LEU A 107 0.79 7.61 -7.23
N ASN A 108 1.68 8.29 -7.94
CA ASN A 108 3.11 7.97 -7.93
C ASN A 108 3.97 9.24 -8.04
N SER A 109 5.23 9.13 -7.64
CA SER A 109 6.16 10.27 -7.57
C SER A 109 6.57 10.86 -8.92
N ILE A 110 6.27 10.18 -10.03
CA ILE A 110 6.59 10.61 -11.40
C ILE A 110 5.50 11.55 -11.93
N THR A 111 4.23 11.19 -11.72
CA THR A 111 3.08 11.92 -12.29
C THR A 111 2.35 12.81 -11.29
N ALA A 112 2.63 12.66 -9.98
CA ALA A 112 2.00 13.49 -8.96
C ALA A 112 2.39 14.97 -9.11
N GLN A 113 1.45 15.85 -8.79
CA GLN A 113 1.74 17.27 -8.76
C GLN A 113 2.58 17.60 -7.53
N LYS A 114 3.72 18.26 -7.75
CA LYS A 114 4.64 18.67 -6.69
C LYS A 114 4.34 20.09 -6.22
N THR A 115 4.56 20.33 -4.95
CA THR A 115 4.59 21.67 -4.35
C THR A 115 5.86 22.43 -4.75
N ALA A 116 5.95 23.71 -4.36
CA ALA A 116 7.12 24.54 -4.63
C ALA A 116 8.40 24.03 -3.93
N ASP A 117 8.27 23.35 -2.79
CA ASP A 117 9.40 22.79 -2.04
C ASP A 117 9.74 21.35 -2.46
N GLY A 118 9.08 20.84 -3.51
CA GLY A 118 9.31 19.52 -4.08
C GLY A 118 8.60 18.37 -3.36
N SER A 119 7.82 18.65 -2.32
CA SER A 119 6.97 17.64 -1.67
C SER A 119 5.77 17.28 -2.55
N VAL A 120 5.11 16.18 -2.20
CA VAL A 120 3.84 15.75 -2.77
C VAL A 120 2.83 15.67 -1.65
N ASP A 121 1.88 16.60 -1.64
CA ASP A 121 0.72 16.53 -0.77
C ASP A 121 -0.32 15.60 -1.40
N VAL A 122 -0.76 14.61 -0.63
CA VAL A 122 -1.77 13.62 -1.00
C VAL A 122 -2.95 13.79 -0.05
N GLN A 123 -4.15 13.84 -0.60
CA GLN A 123 -5.38 13.82 0.16
C GLN A 123 -6.14 12.52 -0.09
N PHE A 124 -6.63 11.89 0.97
CA PHE A 124 -7.56 10.78 0.91
C PHE A 124 -8.94 11.26 1.38
N GLY A 125 -9.96 11.02 0.56
CA GLY A 125 -11.33 11.45 0.85
C GLY A 125 -11.57 12.94 0.56
N GLY A 126 -12.84 13.34 0.56
CA GLY A 126 -13.26 14.72 0.29
C GLY A 126 -12.89 15.24 -1.10
N CYS A 127 -12.69 14.34 -2.07
CA CYS A 127 -12.27 14.72 -3.41
C CYS A 127 -13.45 15.27 -4.22
N ASP A 128 -13.25 16.44 -4.83
CA ASP A 128 -14.24 17.17 -5.63
C ASP A 128 -13.82 17.34 -7.11
N GLY A 129 -12.70 16.71 -7.50
CA GLY A 129 -12.10 16.85 -8.82
C GLY A 129 -11.25 18.12 -9.02
N LYS A 130 -11.14 18.99 -8.01
CA LYS A 130 -10.30 20.20 -8.04
C LYS A 130 -9.06 20.08 -7.18
N ILE A 131 -9.11 19.22 -6.15
CA ILE A 131 -7.97 18.93 -5.29
C ILE A 131 -6.98 18.02 -6.03
N SER A 132 -5.79 18.53 -6.31
CA SER A 132 -4.69 17.76 -6.87
C SER A 132 -4.33 16.58 -5.97
N ASN A 133 -3.85 15.48 -6.57
CA ASN A 133 -3.38 14.30 -5.83
C ASN A 133 -4.41 13.71 -4.84
N CYS A 134 -5.70 13.87 -5.13
CA CYS A 134 -6.77 13.38 -4.26
C CYS A 134 -7.23 11.97 -4.66
N LEU A 135 -7.31 11.06 -3.68
CA LEU A 135 -7.79 9.69 -3.83
C LEU A 135 -9.14 9.51 -3.08
N PRO A 136 -10.26 9.26 -3.79
CA PRO A 136 -11.57 9.08 -3.16
C PRO A 136 -11.63 7.82 -2.28
N THR A 137 -11.99 7.97 -1.01
CA THR A 137 -12.07 6.88 -0.04
C THR A 137 -13.47 6.26 0.04
N MET A 138 -13.52 5.01 0.51
CA MET A 138 -14.73 4.23 0.75
C MET A 138 -14.69 3.62 2.16
N PRO A 139 -15.82 3.18 2.74
CA PRO A 139 -15.80 2.46 4.01
C PRO A 139 -14.89 1.23 3.97
N GLY A 140 -14.10 1.02 5.04
CA GLY A 140 -13.16 -0.10 5.16
C GLY A 140 -11.90 0.02 4.29
N TRP A 141 -11.60 1.23 3.78
CA TRP A 141 -10.44 1.43 2.93
C TRP A 141 -9.11 1.19 3.62
N ASN A 142 -8.11 0.83 2.82
CA ASN A 142 -6.70 0.78 3.17
C ASN A 142 -5.88 1.30 1.98
N TYR A 143 -4.58 1.53 2.18
CA TYR A 143 -3.68 1.87 1.09
C TYR A 143 -2.36 1.15 1.22
N MET A 144 -1.74 0.89 0.06
CA MET A 144 -0.41 0.30 -0.03
C MET A 144 0.55 1.33 -0.60
N VAL A 145 1.64 1.57 0.12
CA VAL A 145 2.80 2.31 -0.41
C VAL A 145 3.76 1.31 -1.02
N ARG A 146 4.25 1.59 -2.23
CA ARG A 146 5.30 0.80 -2.89
C ARG A 146 6.53 1.65 -3.06
N LEU A 147 7.65 1.17 -2.56
CA LEU A 147 8.96 1.80 -2.70
C LEU A 147 9.76 0.95 -3.68
N TYR A 148 9.98 1.45 -4.89
CA TYR A 148 10.69 0.71 -5.93
C TYR A 148 12.19 0.99 -5.84
N ARG A 149 12.98 -0.08 -5.69
CA ARG A 149 14.42 -0.02 -5.40
C ARG A 149 14.73 0.90 -4.21
N PRO A 150 14.23 0.58 -3.01
CA PRO A 150 14.49 1.37 -1.82
C PRO A 150 15.98 1.29 -1.43
N SER A 151 16.52 2.41 -0.98
CA SER A 151 17.88 2.49 -0.45
C SER A 151 18.05 1.68 0.84
N ALA A 152 19.31 1.52 1.26
CA ALA A 152 19.66 0.81 2.49
C ALA A 152 19.03 1.42 3.75
N GLU A 153 18.86 2.74 3.83
CA GLU A 153 18.26 3.38 5.00
C GLU A 153 16.77 3.03 5.20
N VAL A 154 16.02 2.78 4.12
CA VAL A 154 14.64 2.26 4.20
C VAL A 154 14.67 0.79 4.63
N LEU A 155 15.53 -0.02 4.01
CA LEU A 155 15.63 -1.45 4.29
C LEU A 155 16.08 -1.74 5.73
N GLU A 156 16.98 -0.91 6.26
CA GLU A 156 17.49 -0.96 7.63
C GLU A 156 16.60 -0.21 8.62
N GLY A 157 15.57 0.52 8.15
CA GLY A 157 14.59 1.20 8.99
C GLY A 157 15.08 2.51 9.63
N ARG A 158 16.20 3.06 9.16
CA ARG A 158 16.70 4.39 9.56
C ARG A 158 15.84 5.53 9.01
N TRP A 159 15.21 5.31 7.85
CA TRP A 159 14.22 6.20 7.27
C TRP A 159 12.85 5.50 7.25
N ARG A 160 11.78 6.26 7.50
CA ARG A 160 10.40 5.75 7.49
C ARG A 160 9.52 6.62 6.61
N PHE A 161 8.64 5.95 5.86
CA PHE A 161 7.64 6.64 5.06
C PHE A 161 6.63 7.33 5.98
N PRO A 162 6.24 8.59 5.71
CA PRO A 162 5.30 9.31 6.55
C PRO A 162 3.93 8.63 6.58
N GLU A 163 3.22 8.75 7.70
CA GLU A 163 1.87 8.22 7.87
C GLU A 163 0.82 9.29 7.58
N ALA A 164 -0.27 8.89 6.92
CA ALA A 164 -1.38 9.78 6.67
C ALA A 164 -2.07 10.16 7.99
N GLN A 165 -2.31 11.45 8.20
CA GLN A 165 -2.95 11.98 9.39
C GLN A 165 -4.38 12.44 9.07
N PRO A 166 -5.36 12.23 9.97
CA PRO A 166 -6.70 12.77 9.78
C PRO A 166 -6.62 14.30 9.75
N ALA A 167 -7.29 14.91 8.77
CA ALA A 167 -7.42 16.35 8.70
C ALA A 167 -8.30 16.81 9.88
N THR A 168 -7.77 17.75 10.67
CA THR A 168 -8.52 18.46 11.71
C THR A 168 -9.51 19.45 11.12
#